data_AF-A0A8H4JMG3-F1
#
_entry.id   AF-A0A8H4JMG3-F1
#
_cell.length_a   1.000
_cell.length_b   1.000
_cell.length_c   1.000
_cell.angle_alpha   90.00
_cell.angle_beta   90.00
_cell.angle_gamma   90.00
#
_symmetry.space_group_name_H-M   'P 1'
#
loop_
_entity.id
_entity.type
_entity.pdbx_description
1 polymer ?
#
loop_
_entity_poly.entity_id
_entity_poly.type
_entity_poly.pdbx_seq_one_letter_code
_entity_poly.pdbx_strand_id
1 'polypeptide(L)'
;MTTPPNEPTTGICQCTKAKEACESEGDPGTTVICPSCHLEEVTAGERDEQAAFLDDKKVYAAFKDSPSLMRIAARPEEQSIKLVIRKRQKDQQAFAKNARKLVKEYGTTPIVTSLKVLLDEGVFTSTAVAKRRFPDLFPEEQVPKYEEGQESATGHPSTNDVELLDGEYSQLNDEASDSAGNHSFPNLEFFQNNKTFETEGNAKSLPNLLSSVGRIQNIIILQLNLNFFKVNQFLLNAEEFIQLLDTPLYLNAVKLLRQHTEEVLLMANRDAALIHNEADRKVAEIEAQRERLNLEEEGVKRHRDEKLDNIRDSIERDIFAAMGQAKDTLPGIGLADNR
;
A
#
# COMPACT_ATOMS: atom_id res chain seq x y z
N MET A 1 -59.85 -22.43 -45.38
CA MET A 1 -59.17 -22.77 -44.11
C MET A 1 -57.83 -23.39 -44.46
N THR A 2 -56.73 -22.69 -44.19
CA THR A 2 -55.37 -23.20 -44.31
C THR A 2 -54.39 -22.33 -43.50
N THR A 3 -53.64 -23.01 -42.62
CA THR A 3 -52.27 -22.74 -42.06
C THR A 3 -52.01 -21.55 -41.12
N PRO A 4 -50.96 -21.59 -40.23
CA PRO A 4 -50.07 -22.71 -39.79
C PRO A 4 -49.82 -22.80 -38.25
N PRO A 5 -49.06 -23.82 -37.78
CA PRO A 5 -48.71 -24.03 -36.37
C PRO A 5 -47.20 -23.90 -36.02
N ASN A 6 -46.93 -23.90 -34.70
CA ASN A 6 -45.73 -24.34 -33.95
C ASN A 6 -44.67 -23.32 -33.50
N GLU A 7 -44.63 -23.12 -32.17
CA GLU A 7 -43.44 -22.83 -31.35
C GLU A 7 -42.56 -24.08 -31.16
N PRO A 8 -41.25 -23.94 -30.90
CA PRO A 8 -40.45 -24.99 -30.26
C PRO A 8 -39.98 -24.58 -28.85
N THR A 9 -40.29 -25.43 -27.88
CA THR A 9 -39.79 -25.43 -26.50
C THR A 9 -38.41 -26.11 -26.45
N THR A 10 -37.39 -25.46 -25.88
CA THR A 10 -36.03 -26.02 -25.72
C THR A 10 -36.06 -27.18 -24.71
N GLY A 11 -36.00 -28.42 -25.19
CA GLY A 11 -36.11 -29.63 -24.36
C GLY A 11 -34.79 -30.01 -23.69
N ILE A 12 -34.77 -30.06 -22.36
CA ILE A 12 -33.66 -30.56 -21.54
C ILE A 12 -33.75 -32.10 -21.45
N CYS A 13 -32.63 -32.82 -21.59
CA CYS A 13 -32.62 -34.28 -21.53
C CYS A 13 -32.87 -34.79 -20.09
N GLN A 14 -33.80 -35.76 -19.92
CA GLN A 14 -34.16 -36.37 -18.62
C GLN A 14 -33.64 -37.82 -18.47
N CYS A 15 -32.66 -38.25 -19.28
CA CYS A 15 -32.13 -39.60 -19.22
C CYS A 15 -31.41 -39.86 -17.88
N THR A 16 -31.97 -40.75 -17.05
CA THR A 16 -31.55 -41.03 -15.68
C THR A 16 -30.31 -41.94 -15.56
N LYS A 17 -29.58 -42.19 -16.66
CA LYS A 17 -28.48 -43.17 -16.71
C LYS A 17 -27.31 -42.69 -17.57
N ALA A 18 -26.47 -41.82 -17.01
CA ALA A 18 -25.09 -41.60 -17.45
C ALA A 18 -24.29 -40.97 -16.31
N LYS A 19 -24.19 -41.67 -15.17
CA LYS A 19 -23.41 -41.22 -14.01
C LYS A 19 -22.39 -42.27 -13.57
N GLU A 20 -21.81 -42.96 -14.55
CA GLU A 20 -20.67 -43.85 -14.35
C GLU A 20 -19.97 -44.05 -15.70
N ALA A 21 -18.66 -43.76 -15.72
CA ALA A 21 -17.71 -43.88 -16.83
C ALA A 21 -17.76 -42.79 -17.93
N CYS A 22 -17.11 -41.65 -17.64
CA CYS A 22 -16.29 -40.91 -18.62
C CYS A 22 -15.43 -39.87 -17.88
N GLU A 23 -14.31 -40.30 -17.30
CA GLU A 23 -13.19 -39.39 -17.03
C GLU A 23 -12.46 -39.15 -18.35
N SER A 24 -12.87 -38.12 -19.09
CA SER A 24 -12.07 -37.56 -20.18
C SER A 24 -11.79 -36.11 -19.86
N GLU A 25 -10.51 -35.77 -19.69
CA GLU A 25 -10.02 -34.39 -19.64
C GLU A 25 -10.46 -33.67 -20.92
N GLY A 26 -11.53 -32.90 -20.82
CA GLY A 26 -12.10 -32.10 -21.90
C GLY A 26 -11.88 -30.61 -21.63
N ASP A 27 -11.36 -29.93 -22.65
CA ASP A 27 -11.17 -28.48 -22.77
C ASP A 27 -12.49 -27.73 -22.47
N PRO A 28 -12.51 -26.68 -21.63
CA PRO A 28 -13.75 -25.98 -21.28
C PRO A 28 -14.34 -25.27 -22.50
N GLY A 29 -15.44 -25.82 -23.03
CA GLY A 29 -16.21 -25.20 -24.11
C GLY A 29 -16.91 -26.15 -25.09
N THR A 30 -16.76 -27.46 -24.97
CA THR A 30 -17.43 -28.42 -25.86
C THR A 30 -18.76 -28.88 -25.29
N THR A 31 -19.86 -28.60 -25.99
CA THR A 31 -21.19 -29.14 -25.70
C THR A 31 -21.20 -30.66 -25.94
N VAL A 32 -21.50 -31.43 -24.90
CA VAL A 32 -21.64 -32.89 -25.01
C VAL A 32 -23.11 -33.21 -25.29
N ILE A 33 -23.36 -33.89 -26.40
CA ILE A 33 -24.70 -34.33 -26.80
C ILE A 33 -24.93 -35.72 -26.19
N CYS A 34 -26.02 -35.89 -25.43
CA CYS A 34 -26.33 -37.17 -24.82
C CYS A 34 -26.62 -38.22 -25.91
N PRO A 35 -25.90 -39.36 -25.96
CA PRO A 35 -26.03 -40.33 -27.05
C PRO A 35 -27.35 -41.10 -27.05
N SER A 36 -28.16 -40.99 -25.99
CA SER A 36 -29.47 -41.66 -25.90
C SER A 36 -30.64 -40.80 -26.39
N CYS A 37 -30.59 -39.49 -26.19
CA CYS A 37 -31.69 -38.57 -26.52
C CYS A 37 -31.31 -37.55 -27.61
N HIS A 38 -30.02 -37.47 -27.98
CA HIS A 38 -29.46 -36.48 -28.90
C HIS A 38 -29.75 -35.01 -28.53
N LEU A 39 -30.10 -34.75 -27.27
CA LEU A 39 -30.28 -33.40 -26.72
C LEU A 39 -29.02 -32.98 -25.96
N GLU A 40 -28.76 -31.68 -25.93
CA GLU A 40 -27.59 -31.09 -25.27
C GLU A 40 -27.65 -31.35 -23.76
N GLU A 41 -26.56 -31.88 -23.21
CA GLU A 41 -26.41 -32.13 -21.78
C GLU A 41 -25.80 -30.88 -21.13
N VAL A 42 -26.65 -30.04 -20.54
CA VAL A 42 -26.18 -28.92 -19.73
C VAL A 42 -25.53 -29.51 -18.48
N THR A 43 -24.21 -29.38 -18.37
CA THR A 43 -23.49 -29.73 -17.15
C THR A 43 -24.05 -28.87 -16.01
N ALA A 44 -24.86 -29.50 -15.16
CA ALA A 44 -25.44 -28.88 -13.98
C ALA A 44 -24.31 -28.55 -12.99
N GLY A 45 -23.77 -27.35 -13.14
CA GLY A 45 -22.63 -26.85 -12.40
C GLY A 45 -22.34 -25.36 -12.61
N GLU A 46 -23.25 -24.58 -13.19
CA GLU A 46 -23.28 -23.13 -12.95
C GLU A 46 -23.67 -22.92 -11.48
N ARG A 47 -22.69 -23.07 -10.58
CA ARG A 47 -22.69 -22.21 -9.40
C ARG A 47 -22.44 -20.83 -9.96
N ASP A 48 -23.36 -19.92 -9.69
CA ASP A 48 -23.18 -18.48 -9.86
C ASP A 48 -21.71 -18.10 -9.60
N GLU A 49 -20.97 -17.83 -10.68
CA GLU A 49 -19.69 -17.14 -10.62
C GLU A 49 -19.94 -15.65 -10.29
N GLN A 50 -20.64 -15.38 -9.19
CA GLN A 50 -20.14 -14.32 -8.34
C GLN A 50 -18.89 -14.88 -7.65
N ALA A 51 -17.78 -14.88 -8.39
CA ALA A 51 -16.46 -14.92 -7.78
C ALA A 51 -16.45 -13.78 -6.77
N ALA A 52 -16.61 -14.12 -5.48
CA ALA A 52 -16.48 -13.16 -4.41
C ALA A 52 -15.09 -12.55 -4.59
N PHE A 53 -15.03 -11.32 -5.10
CA PHE A 53 -13.77 -10.66 -5.35
C PHE A 53 -12.97 -10.69 -4.06
N LEU A 54 -11.73 -11.20 -4.15
CA LEU A 54 -10.84 -11.26 -3.01
C LEU A 54 -10.61 -9.82 -2.53
N ASP A 55 -11.10 -9.53 -1.33
CA ASP A 55 -10.97 -8.20 -0.75
C ASP A 55 -9.53 -8.00 -0.24
N ASP A 56 -8.80 -7.12 -0.93
CA ASP A 56 -7.43 -6.70 -0.57
C ASP A 56 -7.33 -6.21 0.87
N LYS A 57 -8.39 -5.62 1.44
CA LYS A 57 -8.44 -5.19 2.85
C LYS A 57 -8.33 -6.38 3.80
N LYS A 58 -9.00 -7.49 3.50
CA LYS A 58 -8.90 -8.74 4.28
C LYS A 58 -7.51 -9.35 4.17
N VAL A 59 -6.92 -9.31 2.98
CA VAL A 59 -5.55 -9.78 2.73
C VAL A 59 -4.57 -8.95 3.56
N TYR A 60 -4.63 -7.62 3.46
CA TYR A 60 -3.79 -6.74 4.25
C TYR A 60 -3.95 -6.98 5.76
N ALA A 61 -5.17 -7.06 6.28
CA ALA A 61 -5.42 -7.30 7.70
C ALA A 61 -4.86 -8.64 8.21
N ALA A 62 -4.84 -9.69 7.37
CA ALA A 62 -4.28 -10.98 7.74
C ALA A 62 -2.74 -11.01 7.76
N PHE A 63 -2.11 -10.16 6.93
CA PHE A 63 -0.68 -10.22 6.66
C PHE A 63 0.13 -8.99 7.13
N LYS A 64 -0.52 -7.90 7.57
CA LYS A 64 0.14 -6.63 7.97
C LYS A 64 1.24 -6.81 9.01
N ASP A 65 1.04 -7.71 9.97
CA ASP A 65 2.00 -7.96 11.07
C ASP A 65 2.94 -9.13 10.76
N SER A 66 3.29 -9.36 9.49
CA SER A 66 4.17 -10.47 9.07
C SER A 66 5.60 -9.97 8.82
N PRO A 67 6.57 -10.24 9.71
CA PRO A 67 7.97 -9.83 9.50
C PRO A 67 8.62 -10.52 8.30
N SER A 68 8.11 -11.69 7.91
CA SER A 68 8.59 -12.41 6.73
C SER A 68 8.09 -11.79 5.43
N LEU A 69 6.96 -11.09 5.45
CA LEU A 69 6.46 -10.36 4.28
C LEU A 69 7.28 -9.10 4.01
N MET A 70 7.67 -8.37 5.06
CA MET A 70 8.52 -7.17 4.93
C MET A 70 9.88 -7.48 4.30
N ARG A 71 10.46 -8.63 4.64
CA ARG A 71 11.76 -9.06 4.09
C ARG A 71 11.75 -9.33 2.59
N ILE A 72 10.59 -9.68 2.02
CA ILE A 72 10.46 -10.00 0.59
C ILE A 72 9.91 -8.83 -0.21
N ALA A 73 9.57 -7.70 0.44
CA ALA A 73 8.98 -6.55 -0.22
C ALA A 73 9.89 -5.91 -1.28
N ALA A 74 11.22 -6.02 -1.13
CA ALA A 74 12.17 -5.53 -2.12
C ALA A 74 12.18 -6.35 -3.43
N ARG A 75 11.81 -7.65 -3.36
CA ARG A 75 11.74 -8.57 -4.50
C ARG A 75 10.63 -9.61 -4.27
N PRO A 76 9.37 -9.27 -4.58
CA PRO A 76 8.22 -10.12 -4.29
C PRO A 76 8.11 -11.28 -5.30
N GLU A 77 8.95 -12.30 -5.12
CA GLU A 77 8.89 -13.54 -5.90
C GLU A 77 7.71 -14.42 -5.45
N GLU A 78 7.04 -15.06 -6.41
CA GLU A 78 5.84 -15.85 -6.17
C GLU A 78 6.06 -16.98 -5.15
N GLN A 79 7.20 -17.67 -5.23
CA GLN A 79 7.57 -18.75 -4.30
C GLN A 79 7.80 -18.23 -2.87
N SER A 80 8.41 -17.05 -2.75
CA SER A 80 8.64 -16.39 -1.48
C SER A 80 7.32 -15.99 -0.82
N ILE A 81 6.36 -15.46 -1.59
CA ILE A 81 5.01 -15.14 -1.09
C ILE A 81 4.28 -16.41 -0.64
N LYS A 82 4.32 -17.50 -1.43
CA LYS A 82 3.74 -18.80 -1.04
C LYS A 82 4.32 -19.33 0.28
N LEU A 83 5.63 -19.17 0.49
CA LEU A 83 6.29 -19.56 1.74
C LEU A 83 5.79 -18.72 2.93
N VAL A 84 5.62 -17.41 2.74
CA VAL A 84 5.06 -16.52 3.78
C VAL A 84 3.63 -16.93 4.14
N ILE A 85 2.79 -17.25 3.16
CA ILE A 85 1.42 -17.73 3.40
C ILE A 85 1.45 -19.01 4.24
N ARG A 86 2.26 -20.01 3.86
CA ARG A 86 2.39 -21.28 4.60
C ARG A 86 2.89 -21.06 6.02
N LYS A 87 3.86 -20.17 6.21
CA LYS A 87 4.39 -19.85 7.55
C LYS A 87 3.32 -19.20 8.41
N ARG A 88 2.59 -18.22 7.86
CA ARG A 88 1.51 -17.51 8.56
C ARG A 88 0.37 -18.44 8.98
N GLN A 89 0.09 -19.49 8.22
CA GLN A 89 -0.94 -20.49 8.59
C GLN A 89 -0.54 -21.41 9.75
N LYS A 90 0.77 -21.59 10.00
CA LYS A 90 1.29 -22.50 11.03
C LYS A 90 1.35 -21.87 12.44
N ASP A 91 1.30 -20.55 12.54
CA ASP A 91 1.34 -19.86 13.84
C ASP A 91 0.08 -20.14 14.67
N GLN A 92 0.17 -20.04 16.00
CA GLN A 92 -0.97 -20.22 16.91
C GLN A 92 -1.78 -18.92 17.14
N GLN A 93 -1.34 -17.80 16.56
CA GLN A 93 -1.97 -16.49 16.73
C GLN A 93 -3.28 -16.32 15.94
N ALA A 94 -4.08 -15.33 16.32
CA ALA A 94 -5.33 -14.97 15.63
C ALA A 94 -5.14 -14.73 14.12
N PHE A 95 -4.00 -14.18 13.71
CA PHE A 95 -3.66 -13.96 12.30
C PHE A 95 -3.54 -15.26 11.49
N ALA A 96 -3.11 -16.35 12.10
CA ALA A 96 -3.02 -17.65 11.45
C ALA A 96 -4.40 -18.26 11.18
N LYS A 97 -5.38 -17.97 12.03
CA LYS A 97 -6.79 -18.34 11.81
C LYS A 97 -7.34 -17.56 10.61
N ASN A 98 -7.05 -16.27 10.52
CA ASN A 98 -7.47 -15.42 9.39
C ASN A 98 -6.82 -15.86 8.06
N ALA A 99 -5.51 -16.15 8.07
CA ALA A 99 -4.82 -16.66 6.88
C ALA A 99 -5.34 -18.04 6.44
N ARG A 100 -5.65 -18.94 7.38
CA ARG A 100 -6.29 -20.24 7.07
C ARG A 100 -7.68 -20.06 6.47
N LYS A 101 -8.48 -19.14 7.01
CA LYS A 101 -9.81 -18.82 6.48
C LYS A 101 -9.72 -18.29 5.05
N LEU A 102 -8.85 -17.30 4.80
CA LEU A 102 -8.62 -16.74 3.46
C LEU A 102 -8.22 -17.81 2.45
N VAL A 103 -7.25 -18.66 2.77
CA VAL A 103 -6.79 -19.71 1.84
C VAL A 103 -7.89 -20.77 1.59
N LYS A 104 -8.72 -21.06 2.59
CA LYS A 104 -9.86 -21.99 2.43
C LYS A 104 -10.95 -21.39 1.53
N GLU A 105 -11.17 -20.09 1.62
CA GLU A 105 -12.26 -19.37 0.94
C GLU A 105 -11.89 -19.01 -0.52
N TYR A 106 -10.65 -18.61 -0.76
CA TYR A 106 -10.22 -18.07 -2.06
C TYR A 106 -9.09 -18.87 -2.73
N GLY A 107 -8.52 -19.87 -2.07
CA GLY A 107 -7.33 -20.58 -2.56
C GLY A 107 -6.04 -19.75 -2.41
N THR A 108 -4.90 -20.37 -2.74
CA THR A 108 -3.58 -19.71 -2.56
C THR A 108 -3.26 -18.74 -3.70
N THR A 109 -3.61 -19.08 -4.94
CA THR A 109 -3.24 -18.29 -6.11
C THR A 109 -3.80 -16.86 -6.09
N PRO A 110 -5.09 -16.63 -5.81
CA PRO A 110 -5.63 -15.26 -5.77
C PRO A 110 -5.00 -14.42 -4.65
N ILE A 111 -4.68 -15.05 -3.51
CA ILE A 111 -4.00 -14.38 -2.39
C ILE A 111 -2.57 -13.99 -2.77
N VAL A 112 -1.86 -14.85 -3.50
CA VAL A 112 -0.52 -14.52 -3.99
C VAL A 112 -0.56 -13.33 -4.95
N THR A 113 -1.54 -13.30 -5.86
CA THR A 113 -1.73 -12.18 -6.79
C THR A 113 -2.02 -10.87 -6.04
N SER A 114 -2.97 -10.88 -5.10
CA SER A 114 -3.31 -9.70 -4.28
C SER A 114 -2.11 -9.24 -3.44
N LEU A 115 -1.41 -10.16 -2.76
CA LEU A 115 -0.20 -9.82 -2.00
C LEU A 115 0.90 -9.22 -2.86
N LYS A 116 1.06 -9.69 -4.10
CA LYS A 116 2.05 -9.13 -5.03
C LYS A 116 1.73 -7.68 -5.38
N VAL A 117 0.48 -7.39 -5.75
CA VAL A 117 0.01 -6.02 -6.04
C VAL A 117 0.22 -5.10 -4.83
N LEU A 118 -0.16 -5.56 -3.63
CA LEU A 118 0.01 -4.79 -2.39
C LEU A 118 1.48 -4.55 -2.04
N LEU A 119 2.38 -5.49 -2.35
CA LEU A 119 3.82 -5.33 -2.16
C LEU A 119 4.44 -4.37 -3.17
N ASP A 120 4.05 -4.48 -4.45
CA ASP A 120 4.53 -3.60 -5.52
C ASP A 120 4.14 -2.14 -5.26
N GLU A 121 2.97 -1.91 -4.66
CA GLU A 121 2.51 -0.59 -4.25
C GLU A 121 3.12 -0.09 -2.93
N GLY A 122 3.95 -0.88 -2.24
CA GLY A 122 4.58 -0.50 -0.99
C GLY A 122 3.61 -0.40 0.21
N VAL A 123 2.44 -1.06 0.12
CA VAL A 123 1.41 -1.01 1.17
C VAL A 123 1.91 -1.60 2.49
N PHE A 124 2.78 -2.61 2.44
CA PHE A 124 3.35 -3.20 3.65
C PHE A 124 4.57 -2.42 4.16
N THR A 125 5.31 -1.73 3.30
CA THR A 125 6.54 -1.02 3.69
C THR A 125 6.30 0.40 4.19
N SER A 126 5.17 1.02 3.84
CA SER A 126 4.81 2.37 4.27
C SER A 126 3.45 2.42 4.96
N THR A 127 3.44 2.74 6.25
CA THR A 127 2.20 2.98 7.01
C THR A 127 1.35 4.07 6.39
N ALA A 128 1.95 5.10 5.79
CA ALA A 128 1.22 6.17 5.11
C ALA A 128 0.54 5.67 3.82
N VAL A 129 1.13 4.71 3.10
CA VAL A 129 0.50 4.07 1.93
C VAL A 129 -0.63 3.14 2.39
N ALA A 130 -0.40 2.33 3.42
CA ALA A 130 -1.46 1.50 4.01
C ALA A 130 -2.66 2.31 4.52
N LYS A 131 -2.41 3.39 5.26
CA LYS A 131 -3.44 4.32 5.75
C LYS A 131 -4.26 4.91 4.62
N ARG A 132 -3.62 5.27 3.50
CA ARG A 132 -4.31 5.79 2.31
C ARG A 132 -5.17 4.73 1.62
N ARG A 133 -4.70 3.48 1.53
CA ARG A 133 -5.41 2.40 0.85
C ARG A 133 -6.53 1.78 1.70
N PHE A 134 -6.36 1.74 3.01
CA PHE A 134 -7.31 1.14 3.95
C PHE A 134 -7.55 2.06 5.17
N PRO A 135 -8.14 3.26 5.00
CA PRO A 135 -8.30 4.24 6.08
C PRO A 135 -9.04 3.66 7.28
N ASP A 136 -10.08 2.85 7.06
CA ASP A 136 -10.87 2.24 8.14
C ASP A 136 -10.08 1.31 9.06
N LEU A 137 -8.89 0.84 8.64
CA LEU A 137 -8.03 -0.02 9.46
C LEU A 137 -7.14 0.77 10.43
N PHE A 138 -7.17 2.10 10.35
CA PHE A 138 -6.38 3.02 11.16
C PHE A 138 -7.33 4.04 11.80
N PRO A 139 -7.73 3.83 13.06
CA PRO A 139 -8.46 4.84 13.81
C PRO A 139 -7.65 6.15 13.83
N GLU A 140 -8.30 7.29 13.60
CA GLU A 140 -7.67 8.58 13.83
C GLU A 140 -7.27 8.66 15.30
N GLU A 141 -5.96 8.72 15.56
CA GLU A 141 -5.45 9.10 16.86
C GLU A 141 -5.95 10.51 17.13
N GLN A 142 -6.88 10.63 18.08
CA GLN A 142 -7.31 11.92 18.59
C GLN A 142 -6.07 12.65 19.07
N VAL A 143 -5.73 13.73 18.38
CA VAL A 143 -4.73 14.69 18.84
C VAL A 143 -5.18 15.14 20.23
N PRO A 144 -4.36 14.97 21.29
CA PRO A 144 -4.67 15.53 22.59
C PRO A 144 -4.89 17.03 22.40
N LYS A 145 -6.10 17.49 22.69
CA LYS A 145 -6.37 18.92 22.84
C LYS A 145 -5.40 19.44 23.90
N TYR A 146 -4.42 20.21 23.48
CA TYR A 146 -3.69 21.08 24.40
C TYR A 146 -4.70 22.11 24.89
N GLU A 147 -5.13 21.96 26.14
CA GLU A 147 -5.83 23.03 26.85
C GLU A 147 -4.81 24.11 27.17
N GLU A 148 -4.98 25.24 26.48
CA GLU A 148 -4.30 26.49 26.76
C GLU A 148 -5.05 27.20 27.89
N GLY A 149 -4.35 27.52 28.97
CA GLY A 149 -4.76 28.58 29.90
C GLY A 149 -5.07 28.17 31.33
N GLN A 150 -4.05 28.11 32.19
CA GLN A 150 -4.14 28.69 33.53
C GLN A 150 -2.75 29.06 34.06
N GLU A 151 -2.31 30.27 33.69
CA GLU A 151 -1.11 30.91 34.21
C GLU A 151 -1.54 31.80 35.40
N SER A 152 -1.21 31.37 36.63
CA SER A 152 -1.28 32.20 37.82
C SER A 152 0.10 32.80 38.10
N ALA A 153 0.16 34.13 38.02
CA ALA A 153 1.32 34.98 38.21
C ALA A 153 2.07 34.77 39.53
N THR A 154 3.41 34.78 39.49
CA THR A 154 4.27 35.75 40.22
C THR A 154 5.76 35.54 39.91
N GLY A 155 6.47 36.58 39.41
CA GLY A 155 7.92 36.75 39.59
C GLY A 155 8.80 36.95 38.33
N HIS A 156 8.95 38.21 37.91
CA HIS A 156 10.00 38.75 36.98
C HIS A 156 11.42 38.74 37.60
N PRO A 157 12.51 39.17 36.90
CA PRO A 157 12.80 39.28 35.45
C PRO A 157 14.22 38.80 35.02
N SER A 158 14.47 38.57 33.72
CA SER A 158 15.76 38.93 33.08
C SER A 158 15.66 39.01 31.55
N THR A 159 15.50 40.25 31.08
CA THR A 159 15.98 40.87 29.83
C THR A 159 16.93 40.07 28.92
N ASN A 160 16.54 39.89 27.65
CA ASN A 160 17.07 40.68 26.52
C ASN A 160 16.29 40.42 25.22
N ASP A 161 16.05 41.51 24.51
CA ASP A 161 15.23 41.70 23.32
C ASP A 161 15.90 41.20 22.03
N VAL A 162 15.11 40.70 21.07
CA VAL A 162 15.23 41.03 19.62
C VAL A 162 13.83 41.00 18.99
N GLU A 163 13.25 42.19 18.89
CA GLU A 163 12.52 42.79 17.76
C GLU A 163 11.55 41.94 16.90
N LEU A 164 10.28 42.32 17.05
CA LEU A 164 9.12 42.09 16.20
C LEU A 164 9.30 42.72 14.80
N LEU A 165 8.83 42.04 13.74
CA LEU A 165 8.25 42.74 12.60
C LEU A 165 6.86 42.20 12.30
N ASP A 166 5.95 43.17 12.33
CA ASP A 166 4.52 43.16 12.14
C ASP A 166 4.10 42.68 10.74
N GLY A 167 2.93 42.05 10.67
CA GLY A 167 2.35 41.57 9.43
C GLY A 167 0.90 41.16 9.64
N GLU A 168 0.05 42.15 9.96
CA GLU A 168 -1.40 42.03 9.98
C GLU A 168 -1.95 41.36 8.71
N TYR A 169 -2.84 40.37 8.85
CA TYR A 169 -3.89 40.15 7.88
C TYR A 169 -5.22 39.86 8.57
N SER A 170 -6.16 40.72 8.24
CA SER A 170 -7.48 40.95 8.81
C SER A 170 -8.36 39.71 9.03
N GLN A 171 -8.98 39.73 10.20
CA GLN A 171 -10.20 39.03 10.56
C GLN A 171 -11.36 39.55 9.67
N LEU A 172 -11.94 38.67 8.86
CA LEU A 172 -13.26 38.88 8.26
C LEU A 172 -14.22 37.87 8.87
N ASN A 173 -14.97 38.34 9.87
CA ASN A 173 -16.29 37.80 10.15
C ASN A 173 -17.23 38.27 9.03
N ASP A 174 -18.05 37.38 8.50
CA ASP A 174 -19.40 37.73 8.08
C ASP A 174 -20.32 36.52 8.17
N GLU A 175 -21.56 36.87 8.43
CA GLU A 175 -22.61 36.09 9.03
C GLU A 175 -23.29 35.11 8.06
N ALA A 176 -23.85 34.06 8.66
CA ALA A 176 -25.07 33.36 8.28
C ALA A 176 -25.56 33.49 6.83
N SER A 177 -25.46 32.38 6.08
CA SER A 177 -26.52 32.04 5.14
C SER A 177 -26.85 30.56 5.24
N ASP A 178 -27.96 30.34 5.93
CA ASP A 178 -28.73 29.11 5.97
C ASP A 178 -29.31 28.88 4.57
N SER A 179 -28.71 27.99 3.79
CA SER A 179 -29.31 27.51 2.55
C SER A 179 -28.99 26.05 2.34
N ALA A 180 -29.81 25.22 2.97
CA ALA A 180 -30.05 23.83 2.58
C ALA A 180 -30.68 23.82 1.18
N GLY A 181 -29.87 24.08 0.15
CA GLY A 181 -30.20 23.85 -1.24
C GLY A 181 -29.69 22.47 -1.65
N ASN A 182 -30.61 21.54 -1.90
CA ASN A 182 -30.31 20.30 -2.64
C ASN A 182 -29.88 20.65 -4.07
N HIS A 183 -28.61 21.00 -4.25
CA HIS A 183 -28.00 21.13 -5.56
C HIS A 183 -27.67 19.74 -6.07
N SER A 184 -28.62 19.13 -6.78
CA SER A 184 -28.32 18.02 -7.68
C SER A 184 -27.30 18.55 -8.69
N PHE A 185 -26.02 18.20 -8.49
CA PHE A 185 -24.98 18.48 -9.47
C PHE A 185 -25.39 17.88 -10.82
N PRO A 186 -25.16 18.59 -11.96
CA PRO A 186 -25.52 18.07 -13.27
C PRO A 186 -24.82 16.74 -13.55
N ASN A 187 -25.58 15.79 -14.09
CA ASN A 187 -25.23 14.39 -14.32
C ASN A 187 -23.91 14.23 -15.09
N LEU A 188 -23.00 13.39 -14.56
CA LEU A 188 -21.66 13.06 -15.08
C LEU A 188 -21.68 12.57 -16.55
N GLU A 189 -22.79 11.98 -16.99
CA GLU A 189 -22.97 11.51 -18.37
C GLU A 189 -22.94 12.65 -19.40
N PHE A 190 -23.32 13.87 -19.02
CA PHE A 190 -23.33 15.02 -19.94
C PHE A 190 -21.93 15.39 -20.42
N PHE A 191 -20.92 15.31 -19.54
CA PHE A 191 -19.53 15.66 -19.87
C PHE A 191 -18.77 14.53 -20.56
N GLN A 192 -19.24 13.28 -20.43
CA GLN A 192 -18.64 12.11 -21.11
C GLN A 192 -19.17 11.94 -22.55
N ASN A 193 -20.39 12.39 -22.84
CA ASN A 193 -21.01 12.34 -24.16
C ASN A 193 -20.76 13.63 -24.96
N ASN A 194 -19.51 13.88 -25.31
CA ASN A 194 -19.04 15.11 -25.97
C ASN A 194 -19.11 15.10 -27.52
N LYS A 195 -19.81 14.14 -28.13
CA LYS A 195 -19.89 13.99 -29.60
C LYS A 195 -20.64 15.11 -30.34
N THR A 196 -21.38 15.95 -29.62
CA THR A 196 -22.37 16.88 -30.19
C THR A 196 -21.93 18.36 -30.22
N PHE A 197 -20.72 18.69 -29.74
CA PHE A 197 -20.26 20.08 -29.59
C PHE A 197 -19.16 20.50 -30.58
N GLU A 198 -18.87 19.70 -31.61
CA GLU A 198 -17.88 20.07 -32.62
C GLU A 198 -18.40 21.23 -33.48
N THR A 199 -17.76 22.39 -33.38
CA THR A 199 -17.84 23.45 -34.38
C THR A 199 -16.49 23.56 -35.09
N GLU A 200 -16.50 24.14 -36.30
CA GLU A 200 -15.35 24.18 -37.21
C GLU A 200 -14.09 24.85 -36.61
N GLY A 201 -14.25 25.62 -35.52
CA GLY A 201 -13.15 26.30 -34.81
C GLY A 201 -12.62 25.62 -33.55
N ASN A 202 -13.25 24.56 -33.02
CA ASN A 202 -12.93 24.04 -31.67
C ASN A 202 -12.89 22.50 -31.55
N ALA A 203 -12.89 21.78 -32.68
CA ALA A 203 -13.03 20.32 -32.77
C ALA A 203 -12.02 19.49 -31.95
N LYS A 204 -10.91 20.08 -31.45
CA LYS A 204 -9.92 19.37 -30.61
C LYS A 204 -9.84 19.85 -29.16
N SER A 205 -10.10 21.11 -28.85
CA SER A 205 -9.90 21.67 -27.50
C SER A 205 -11.09 21.35 -26.58
N LEU A 206 -12.31 21.45 -27.11
CA LEU A 206 -13.54 21.30 -26.33
C LEU A 206 -13.77 19.88 -25.78
N PRO A 207 -13.58 18.79 -26.57
CA PRO A 207 -13.76 17.44 -26.06
C PRO A 207 -12.73 17.07 -24.97
N ASN A 208 -11.49 17.53 -25.11
CA ASN A 208 -10.42 17.33 -24.14
C ASN A 208 -10.70 18.07 -22.83
N LEU A 209 -11.24 19.29 -22.93
CA LEU A 209 -11.63 20.08 -21.77
C LEU A 209 -12.77 19.43 -20.99
N LEU A 210 -13.87 19.04 -21.65
CA LEU A 210 -15.03 18.41 -21.01
C LEU A 210 -14.64 17.07 -20.35
N SER A 211 -13.75 16.31 -21.00
CA SER A 211 -13.14 15.11 -20.41
C SER A 211 -12.30 15.43 -19.17
N SER A 212 -11.58 16.56 -19.15
CA SER A 212 -10.80 17.00 -17.99
C SER A 212 -11.69 17.45 -16.82
N VAL A 213 -12.80 18.16 -17.08
CA VAL A 213 -13.80 18.57 -16.08
C VAL A 213 -14.42 17.33 -15.44
N GLY A 214 -14.86 16.36 -16.24
CA GLY A 214 -15.44 15.11 -15.75
C GLY A 214 -14.47 14.29 -14.90
N ARG A 215 -13.17 14.29 -15.24
CA ARG A 215 -12.14 13.63 -14.43
C ARG A 215 -11.92 14.31 -13.08
N ILE A 216 -12.04 15.63 -13.00
CA ILE A 216 -11.77 16.40 -11.79
C ILE A 216 -12.95 16.40 -10.84
N GLN A 217 -14.18 16.49 -11.36
CA GLN A 217 -15.36 16.23 -10.53
C GLN A 217 -15.29 14.85 -9.88
N ASN A 218 -14.77 13.84 -10.59
CA ASN A 218 -14.56 12.52 -10.03
C ASN A 218 -13.48 12.49 -8.93
N ILE A 219 -12.41 13.31 -9.05
CA ILE A 219 -11.37 13.49 -8.03
C ILE A 219 -11.86 14.30 -6.81
N ILE A 220 -12.79 15.24 -7.01
CA ILE A 220 -13.38 16.05 -5.94
C ILE A 220 -14.43 15.24 -5.16
N ILE A 221 -15.25 14.45 -5.87
CA ILE A 221 -16.31 13.62 -5.27
C ILE A 221 -15.72 12.42 -4.52
N LEU A 222 -14.62 11.86 -5.02
CA LEU A 222 -13.86 10.82 -4.31
C LEU A 222 -12.66 11.49 -3.66
N GLN A 223 -12.77 11.93 -2.38
CA GLN A 223 -11.69 12.56 -1.59
C GLN A 223 -10.30 11.92 -1.79
N LEU A 224 -9.58 12.32 -2.84
CA LEU A 224 -8.36 11.67 -3.30
C LEU A 224 -7.37 12.75 -3.71
N ASN A 225 -6.30 12.83 -2.93
CA ASN A 225 -4.94 13.02 -3.42
C ASN A 225 -4.87 13.94 -4.65
N LEU A 226 -5.17 15.22 -4.44
CA LEU A 226 -5.16 16.24 -5.48
C LEU A 226 -3.78 16.24 -6.14
N ASN A 227 -3.71 15.71 -7.35
CA ASN A 227 -2.50 15.80 -8.14
C ASN A 227 -2.39 17.25 -8.61
N PHE A 228 -1.59 18.05 -7.91
CA PHE A 228 -1.40 19.47 -8.19
C PHE A 228 -0.99 19.76 -9.64
N PHE A 229 -0.24 18.85 -10.28
CA PHE A 229 0.08 18.96 -11.70
C PHE A 229 -1.17 18.85 -12.58
N LYS A 230 -2.08 17.92 -12.26
CA LYS A 230 -3.38 17.81 -12.97
C LYS A 230 -4.30 19.00 -12.71
N VAL A 231 -4.29 19.54 -11.48
CA VAL A 231 -5.06 20.74 -11.14
C VAL A 231 -4.53 21.96 -11.91
N ASN A 232 -3.20 22.14 -11.98
CA ASN A 232 -2.62 23.25 -12.73
C ASN A 232 -2.91 23.14 -14.23
N GLN A 233 -2.78 21.93 -14.79
CA GLN A 233 -3.12 21.68 -16.20
C GLN A 233 -4.59 21.98 -16.50
N PHE A 234 -5.49 21.70 -15.57
CA PHE A 234 -6.89 22.04 -15.71
C PHE A 234 -7.14 23.55 -15.71
N LEU A 235 -6.52 24.27 -14.77
CA LEU A 235 -6.64 25.72 -14.71
C LEU A 235 -6.10 26.38 -15.99
N LEU A 236 -5.02 25.84 -16.57
CA LEU A 236 -4.54 26.24 -17.90
C LEU A 236 -5.57 26.00 -18.99
N ASN A 237 -6.17 24.80 -19.05
CA ASN A 237 -7.18 24.47 -20.05
C ASN A 237 -8.46 25.34 -19.87
N ALA A 238 -8.83 25.65 -18.63
CA ALA A 238 -9.96 26.51 -18.31
C ALA A 238 -9.69 27.96 -18.71
N GLU A 239 -8.47 28.45 -18.51
CA GLU A 239 -8.02 29.77 -18.96
C GLU A 239 -8.14 29.89 -20.49
N GLU A 240 -7.65 28.89 -21.24
CA GLU A 240 -7.75 28.83 -22.71
C GLU A 240 -9.22 28.81 -23.18
N PHE A 241 -10.08 28.05 -22.50
CA PHE A 241 -11.50 27.97 -22.84
C PHE A 241 -12.23 29.29 -22.62
N ILE A 242 -12.00 29.94 -21.48
CA ILE A 242 -12.62 31.23 -21.17
C ILE A 242 -12.16 32.31 -22.15
N GLN A 243 -10.91 32.23 -22.60
CA GLN A 243 -10.38 33.09 -23.65
C GLN A 243 -11.11 32.88 -24.99
N LEU A 244 -11.44 31.64 -25.35
CA LEU A 244 -12.23 31.33 -26.56
C LEU A 244 -13.69 31.82 -26.46
N LEU A 245 -14.24 31.88 -25.24
CA LEU A 245 -15.59 32.40 -24.99
C LEU A 245 -15.67 33.93 -24.89
N ASP A 246 -14.53 34.64 -24.94
CA ASP A 246 -14.42 36.09 -24.80
C ASP A 246 -15.14 36.65 -23.54
N THR A 247 -14.95 35.97 -22.42
CA THR A 247 -15.55 36.37 -21.13
C THR A 247 -14.48 36.84 -20.13
N PRO A 248 -14.04 38.12 -20.19
CA PRO A 248 -12.85 38.61 -19.48
C PRO A 248 -12.97 38.56 -17.95
N LEU A 249 -14.19 38.60 -17.42
CA LEU A 249 -14.48 38.53 -15.98
C LEU A 249 -14.02 37.19 -15.38
N TYR A 250 -14.35 36.08 -16.04
CA TYR A 250 -13.94 34.74 -15.59
C TYR A 250 -12.46 34.47 -15.87
N LEU A 251 -11.89 35.12 -16.90
CA LEU A 251 -10.49 34.91 -17.28
C LEU A 251 -9.55 35.38 -16.16
N ASN A 252 -9.85 36.54 -15.59
CA ASN A 252 -9.06 37.09 -14.48
C ASN A 252 -9.16 36.22 -13.22
N ALA A 253 -10.36 35.69 -12.92
CA ALA A 253 -10.56 34.81 -11.77
C ALA A 253 -9.77 33.49 -11.91
N VAL A 254 -9.81 32.85 -13.08
CA VAL A 254 -9.07 31.60 -13.33
C VAL A 254 -7.57 31.83 -13.37
N LYS A 255 -7.10 32.94 -13.95
CA LYS A 255 -5.68 33.34 -13.90
C LYS A 255 -5.16 33.48 -12.48
N LEU A 256 -5.92 34.19 -11.63
CA LEU A 256 -5.55 34.40 -10.23
C LEU A 256 -5.48 33.06 -9.48
N LEU A 257 -6.48 32.19 -9.69
CA LEU A 257 -6.50 30.86 -9.09
C LEU A 257 -5.32 30.00 -9.54
N ARG A 258 -4.94 30.08 -10.82
CA ARG A 258 -3.77 29.38 -11.36
C ARG A 258 -2.48 29.87 -10.71
N GLN A 259 -2.27 31.18 -10.66
CA GLN A 259 -1.07 31.78 -10.03
C GLN A 259 -0.94 31.34 -8.57
N HIS A 260 -2.03 31.43 -7.81
CA HIS A 260 -2.01 30.99 -6.41
C HIS A 260 -1.71 29.49 -6.28
N THR A 261 -2.27 28.66 -7.17
CA THR A 261 -1.98 27.21 -7.19
C THR A 261 -0.52 26.92 -7.51
N GLU A 262 0.09 27.68 -8.43
CA GLU A 262 1.52 27.57 -8.77
C GLU A 262 2.44 27.96 -7.62
N GLU A 263 2.11 29.04 -6.90
CA GLU A 263 2.83 29.47 -5.71
C GLU A 263 2.79 28.41 -4.61
N VAL A 264 1.61 27.89 -4.30
CA VAL A 264 1.44 26.82 -3.30
C VAL A 264 2.23 25.57 -3.71
N LEU A 265 2.22 25.21 -4.99
CA LEU A 265 2.98 24.08 -5.50
C LEU A 265 4.50 24.30 -5.37
N LEU A 266 4.99 25.50 -5.65
CA LEU A 266 6.41 25.84 -5.50
C LEU A 266 6.85 25.76 -4.04
N MET A 267 6.04 26.28 -3.11
CA MET A 267 6.32 26.19 -1.67
C MET A 267 6.32 24.73 -1.20
N ALA A 268 5.28 23.96 -1.54
CA ALA A 268 5.18 22.55 -1.16
C ALA A 268 6.37 21.71 -1.68
N ASN A 269 6.84 21.98 -2.90
CA ASN A 269 8.01 21.30 -3.46
C ASN A 269 9.31 21.65 -2.72
N ARG A 270 9.47 22.90 -2.28
CA ARG A 270 10.62 23.31 -1.45
C ARG A 270 10.58 22.61 -0.10
N ASP A 271 9.42 22.59 0.56
CA ASP A 271 9.26 21.93 1.85
C ASP A 271 9.51 20.42 1.75
N ALA A 272 8.99 19.78 0.71
CA ALA A 272 9.26 18.37 0.44
C ALA A 272 10.77 18.10 0.27
N ALA A 273 11.47 18.94 -0.48
CA ALA A 273 12.92 18.81 -0.66
C ALA A 273 13.68 19.00 0.66
N LEU A 274 13.28 19.97 1.50
CA LEU A 274 13.86 20.17 2.83
C LEU A 274 13.67 18.96 3.73
N ILE A 275 12.46 18.39 3.75
CA ILE A 275 12.14 17.18 4.53
C ILE A 275 12.98 15.99 4.05
N HIS A 276 13.12 15.80 2.73
CA HIS A 276 13.94 14.73 2.17
C HIS A 276 15.40 14.88 2.55
N ASN A 277 15.98 16.07 2.39
CA ASN A 277 17.38 16.33 2.76
C ASN A 277 17.62 16.11 4.26
N GLU A 278 16.67 16.51 5.11
CA GLU A 278 16.74 16.28 6.54
C GLU A 278 16.68 14.79 6.90
N ALA A 279 15.79 14.05 6.24
CA ALA A 279 15.69 12.61 6.40
C ALA A 279 16.98 11.89 5.98
N ASP A 280 17.53 12.24 4.81
CA ASP A 280 18.77 11.66 4.30
C ASP A 280 19.95 11.94 5.24
N ARG A 281 20.03 13.15 5.79
CA ARG A 281 21.02 13.51 6.81
C ARG A 281 20.91 12.63 8.05
N LYS A 282 19.70 12.45 8.59
CA LYS A 282 19.46 11.59 9.76
C LYS A 282 19.79 10.12 9.48
N VAL A 283 19.48 9.64 8.28
CA VAL A 283 19.82 8.27 7.86
C VAL A 283 21.33 8.08 7.82
N ALA A 284 22.07 9.03 7.24
CA ALA A 284 23.53 8.99 7.21
C ALA A 284 24.15 8.99 8.62
N GLU A 285 23.59 9.77 9.55
CA GLU A 285 24.03 9.78 10.94
C GLU A 285 23.81 8.42 11.64
N ILE A 286 22.65 7.80 11.43
CA ILE A 286 22.33 6.46 11.96
C ILE A 286 23.30 5.42 11.39
N GLU A 287 23.63 5.50 10.11
CA GLU A 287 24.57 4.58 9.47
C GLU A 287 25.98 4.72 10.05
N ALA A 288 26.46 5.95 10.25
CA ALA A 288 27.74 6.20 10.91
C ALA A 288 27.75 5.71 12.38
N GLN A 289 26.62 5.82 13.10
CA GLN A 289 26.49 5.26 14.45
C GLN A 289 26.55 3.73 14.45
N ARG A 290 25.89 3.08 13.49
CA ARG A 290 25.91 1.61 13.34
C ARG A 290 27.31 1.10 13.04
N GLU A 291 28.08 1.79 12.21
CA GLU A 291 29.46 1.40 11.91
C GLU A 291 30.35 1.49 13.16
N ARG A 292 30.23 2.56 13.95
CA ARG A 292 30.95 2.69 15.23
C ARG A 292 30.62 1.56 16.19
N LEU A 293 29.34 1.24 16.34
CA LEU A 293 28.90 0.13 17.20
C LEU A 293 29.41 -1.22 16.71
N ASN A 294 29.47 -1.45 15.41
CA ASN A 294 30.03 -2.69 14.86
C ASN A 294 31.52 -2.84 15.19
N LEU A 295 32.30 -1.76 15.08
CA LEU A 295 33.71 -1.76 15.45
C LEU A 295 33.92 -2.05 16.95
N GLU A 296 33.07 -1.48 17.80
CA GLU A 296 33.10 -1.76 19.24
C GLU A 296 32.74 -3.22 19.54
N GLU A 297 31.71 -3.75 18.89
CA GLU A 297 31.30 -5.15 19.02
C GLU A 297 32.42 -6.12 18.61
N GLU A 298 33.12 -5.84 17.51
CA GLU A 298 34.29 -6.59 17.07
C GLU A 298 35.45 -6.50 18.07
N GLY A 299 35.65 -5.34 18.69
CA GLY A 299 36.61 -5.16 19.78
C GLY A 299 36.30 -6.05 20.98
N VAL A 300 35.04 -6.08 21.41
CA VAL A 300 34.58 -6.92 22.53
C VAL A 300 34.73 -8.41 22.21
N LYS A 301 34.40 -8.84 20.99
CA LYS A 301 34.59 -10.24 20.55
C LYS A 301 36.05 -10.64 20.60
N ARG A 302 36.95 -9.81 20.06
CA ARG A 302 38.41 -10.07 20.09
C ARG A 302 38.93 -10.19 21.52
N HIS A 303 38.55 -9.27 22.41
CA HIS A 303 38.98 -9.31 23.81
C HIS A 303 38.50 -10.57 24.54
N ARG A 304 37.26 -11.00 24.27
CA ARG A 304 36.73 -12.25 24.82
C ARG A 304 37.53 -13.44 24.32
N ASP A 305 37.78 -13.52 23.01
CA ASP A 305 38.46 -14.65 22.40
C ASP A 305 39.92 -14.72 22.88
N GLU A 306 40.62 -13.59 22.99
CA GLU A 306 41.96 -13.50 23.59
C GLU A 306 41.98 -13.96 25.05
N LYS A 307 40.96 -13.61 25.85
CA LYS A 307 40.84 -14.12 27.22
C LYS A 307 40.65 -15.63 27.27
N LEU A 308 39.85 -16.19 26.36
CA LEU A 308 39.64 -17.63 26.28
C LEU A 308 40.92 -18.36 25.87
N ASP A 309 41.67 -17.82 24.92
CA ASP A 309 42.96 -18.37 24.51
C ASP A 309 43.98 -18.33 25.64
N ASN A 310 44.09 -17.21 26.37
CA ASN A 310 44.96 -17.11 27.55
C ASN A 310 44.62 -18.15 28.65
N ILE A 311 43.32 -18.39 28.89
CA ILE A 311 42.87 -19.43 29.83
C ILE A 311 43.29 -20.82 29.34
N ARG A 312 43.08 -21.10 28.05
CA ARG A 312 43.47 -22.37 27.43
C ARG A 312 44.97 -22.62 27.56
N ASP A 313 45.79 -21.63 27.23
CA ASP A 313 47.25 -21.73 27.31
C ASP A 313 47.75 -21.89 28.75
N SER A 314 47.05 -21.30 29.73
CA SER A 314 47.33 -21.54 31.15
C SER A 314 47.03 -22.98 31.55
N ILE A 315 45.86 -23.50 31.18
CA ILE A 315 45.45 -24.87 31.49
C ILE A 315 46.41 -25.87 30.84
N GLU A 316 46.78 -25.64 29.58
CA GLU A 316 47.71 -26.51 28.85
C GLU A 316 49.08 -26.56 29.54
N ARG A 317 49.64 -25.41 29.93
CA ARG A 317 50.89 -25.34 30.70
C ARG A 317 50.79 -26.08 32.04
N ASP A 318 49.70 -25.90 32.78
CA ASP A 318 49.51 -26.55 34.08
C ASP A 318 49.40 -28.08 33.94
N ILE A 319 48.71 -28.57 32.91
CA ILE A 319 48.63 -30.01 32.59
C ILE A 319 50.02 -30.56 32.28
N PHE A 320 50.80 -29.90 31.41
CA PHE A 320 52.15 -30.34 31.08
C PHE A 320 53.08 -30.34 32.30
N ALA A 321 53.00 -29.31 33.15
CA ALA A 321 53.77 -29.26 34.40
C ALA A 321 53.40 -30.42 35.33
N ALA A 322 52.11 -30.70 35.52
CA ALA A 322 51.64 -31.81 36.34
C ALA A 322 52.08 -33.17 35.78
N MET A 323 52.03 -33.35 34.45
CA MET A 323 52.53 -34.56 33.79
C MET A 323 54.04 -34.76 34.02
N GLY A 324 54.84 -33.68 33.94
CA GLY A 324 56.26 -33.71 34.26
C GLY A 324 56.53 -34.16 35.70
N GLN A 325 55.84 -33.54 36.67
CA GLN A 325 55.96 -33.91 38.09
C GLN A 325 55.55 -35.37 38.36
N ALA A 326 54.51 -35.86 37.69
CA ALA A 326 54.07 -37.24 37.81
C ALA A 326 55.12 -38.23 37.28
N LYS A 327 55.79 -37.89 36.16
CA LYS A 327 56.90 -38.67 35.59
C LYS A 327 58.07 -38.77 36.58
N ASP A 328 58.43 -37.66 37.23
CA ASP A 328 59.53 -37.62 38.20
C ASP A 328 59.21 -38.43 39.48
N THR A 329 57.94 -38.46 39.88
CA THR A 329 57.47 -39.18 41.08
C THR A 329 57.32 -40.69 40.83
N LEU A 330 57.10 -41.12 39.59
CA LEU A 330 56.89 -42.52 39.19
C LEU A 330 57.84 -42.94 38.06
N PRO A 331 59.16 -43.05 38.32
CA PRO A 331 60.19 -43.26 37.28
C PRO A 331 60.11 -44.61 36.54
N GLY A 332 59.18 -45.51 36.90
CA GLY A 332 59.00 -46.83 36.31
C GLY A 332 57.82 -46.97 35.33
N ILE A 333 56.97 -45.96 35.19
CA ILE A 333 55.85 -45.98 34.24
C ILE A 333 56.33 -45.25 32.98
N GLY A 334 56.64 -46.01 31.92
CA GLY A 334 57.17 -45.49 30.66
C GLY A 334 56.21 -44.54 29.94
N LEU A 335 56.12 -43.30 30.40
CA LEU A 335 55.53 -42.19 29.65
C LEU A 335 56.56 -41.74 28.62
N ALA A 336 56.28 -42.03 27.35
CA ALA A 336 57.17 -41.78 26.23
C ALA A 336 57.64 -40.32 26.19
N ASP A 337 58.93 -40.14 25.87
CA ASP A 337 59.51 -38.82 25.62
C ASP A 337 58.88 -38.22 24.36
N ASN A 338 57.95 -37.28 24.54
CA ASN A 338 57.44 -36.47 23.44
C ASN A 338 58.51 -35.43 23.07
N ARG A 339 59.11 -35.62 21.90
CA ARG A 339 60.05 -34.70 21.25
C ARG A 339 59.32 -33.70 20.38
#